data_AF-A0A835TGE9-F1
#
_entry.id   AF-A0A835TGE9-F1
#
_cell.length_a   1.000
_cell.length_b   1.000
_cell.length_c   1.000
_cell.angle_alpha   90.00
_cell.angle_beta   90.00
_cell.angle_gamma   90.00
#
_symmetry.space_group_name_H-M   'P 1'
#
loop_
_entity.id
_entity.type
_entity.pdbx_description
1 polymer ?
#
loop_
_entity_poly.entity_id
_entity_poly.type
_entity_poly.pdbx_seq_one_letter_code
_entity_poly.pdbx_strand_id
1 'polypeptide(L)'
;MVERTLDFDINKRDTLARTPLHWAAELGNIKTAELLIDYGVDVKAVECNGRTAVHLAARSGDRAMLETLLELVEPAERTELINQPDNYGVTPLFLARQKDKEGQDAFEYMLLNGGRMNEEAKKQ
;
A
#
# COMPACT_ATOMS: atom_id res chain seq x y z
N MET A 1 31.44 -21.38 -17.00
CA MET A 1 30.00 -21.09 -17.07
C MET A 1 29.71 -20.18 -15.89
N VAL A 2 29.69 -18.86 -16.10
CA VAL A 2 29.34 -17.92 -15.03
C VAL A 2 27.82 -17.94 -14.94
N GLU A 3 27.29 -18.46 -13.84
CA GLU A 3 25.91 -18.20 -13.46
C GLU A 3 25.77 -16.69 -13.35
N ARG A 4 25.12 -16.07 -14.34
CA ARG A 4 24.57 -14.73 -14.18
C ARG A 4 23.36 -14.87 -13.27
N THR A 5 23.61 -15.04 -11.98
CA THR A 5 22.65 -14.60 -10.96
C THR A 5 22.60 -13.09 -11.12
N LEU A 6 21.63 -12.61 -11.88
CA LEU A 6 21.17 -11.23 -11.76
C LEU A 6 20.84 -11.06 -10.28
N ASP A 7 21.61 -10.21 -9.61
CA ASP A 7 21.39 -9.84 -8.22
C ASP A 7 20.09 -9.00 -8.19
N PHE A 8 18.96 -9.71 -8.22
CA PHE A 8 17.63 -9.15 -8.33
C PHE A 8 17.14 -8.83 -6.93
N ASP A 9 17.31 -7.57 -6.55
CA ASP A 9 16.76 -7.03 -5.32
C ASP A 9 15.26 -6.72 -5.52
N ILE A 10 14.39 -7.58 -4.96
CA ILE A 10 12.93 -7.42 -4.97
C ILE A 10 12.49 -6.09 -4.32
N ASN A 11 13.32 -5.54 -3.43
CA ASN A 11 13.08 -4.29 -2.71
C ASN A 11 13.76 -3.09 -3.36
N LYS A 12 14.30 -3.25 -4.58
CA LYS A 12 14.98 -2.17 -5.28
C LYS A 12 14.06 -0.96 -5.40
N ARG A 13 14.58 0.19 -5.00
CA ARG A 13 13.85 1.46 -5.00
C ARG A 13 14.21 2.31 -6.21
N ASP A 14 13.21 2.95 -6.81
CA ASP A 14 13.40 3.97 -7.84
C ASP A 14 13.82 5.33 -7.24
N THR A 15 13.91 6.37 -8.07
CA THR A 15 14.30 7.73 -7.63
C THR A 15 13.29 8.39 -6.67
N LEU A 16 12.08 7.85 -6.58
CA LEU A 16 11.02 8.29 -5.66
C LEU A 16 10.90 7.35 -4.45
N ALA A 17 11.92 6.51 -4.24
CA ALA A 17 11.94 5.49 -3.20
C ALA A 17 10.84 4.41 -3.35
N ARG A 18 10.20 4.29 -4.52
CA ARG A 18 9.16 3.28 -4.75
C ARG A 18 9.77 1.92 -5.04
N THR A 19 9.24 0.90 -4.37
CA THR A 19 9.50 -0.53 -4.64
C THR A 19 8.59 -1.04 -5.76
N PRO A 20 8.84 -2.23 -6.34
CA PRO A 20 7.92 -2.86 -7.29
C PRO A 20 6.49 -2.99 -6.75
N LEU A 21 6.32 -3.19 -5.43
CA LEU A 21 5.00 -3.31 -4.81
C LEU A 21 4.21 -1.99 -4.86
N HIS A 22 4.87 -0.85 -4.71
CA HIS A 22 4.21 0.46 -4.86
C HIS A 22 3.61 0.62 -6.27
N TRP A 23 4.37 0.21 -7.29
CA TRP A 23 3.90 0.25 -8.67
C TRP A 23 2.77 -0.74 -8.93
N ALA A 24 2.86 -1.97 -8.41
CA ALA A 24 1.78 -2.95 -8.52
C ALA A 24 0.48 -2.42 -7.89
N ALA A 25 0.57 -1.79 -6.71
CA ALA A 25 -0.57 -1.21 -6.01
C ALA A 25 -1.17 0.01 -6.73
N GLU A 26 -0.33 0.91 -7.25
CA GLU A 26 -0.77 2.09 -8.01
C GLU A 26 -1.43 1.72 -9.34
N LEU A 27 -0.97 0.65 -9.99
CA LEU A 27 -1.49 0.18 -11.28
C LEU A 27 -2.63 -0.85 -11.15
N GLY A 28 -3.01 -1.24 -9.92
CA GLY A 28 -4.05 -2.26 -9.69
C GLY A 28 -3.65 -3.68 -10.16
N ASN A 29 -2.36 -3.97 -10.26
CA ASN A 29 -1.88 -5.25 -10.79
C ASN A 29 -1.75 -6.30 -9.67
N ILE A 30 -2.90 -6.88 -9.30
CA ILE A 30 -3.04 -7.84 -8.18
C ILE A 30 -2.08 -9.02 -8.31
N LYS A 31 -2.02 -9.67 -9.49
CA LYS A 31 -1.14 -10.83 -9.71
C LYS A 31 0.34 -10.52 -9.47
N THR A 32 0.76 -9.30 -9.78
CA THR A 32 2.14 -8.88 -9.52
C THR A 32 2.32 -8.61 -8.03
N ALA A 33 1.36 -8.00 -7.36
CA ALA A 33 1.41 -7.80 -5.91
C ALA A 33 1.49 -9.13 -5.14
N GLU A 34 0.65 -10.11 -5.47
CA GLU A 34 0.68 -11.47 -4.91
C GLU A 34 2.07 -12.09 -5.06
N LEU A 35 2.60 -12.10 -6.28
CA LEU A 35 3.92 -12.66 -6.57
C LEU A 35 5.02 -11.97 -5.76
N LEU A 36 5.00 -10.64 -5.69
CA LEU A 36 6.00 -9.87 -4.92
C LEU A 36 5.93 -10.19 -3.42
N ILE A 37 4.73 -10.37 -2.86
CA ILE A 37 4.53 -10.72 -1.46
C ILE A 37 5.03 -12.14 -1.18
N ASP A 38 4.73 -13.10 -2.06
CA ASP A 38 5.23 -14.48 -1.97
C ASP A 38 6.77 -14.55 -2.00
N TYR A 39 7.42 -13.64 -2.74
CA TYR A 39 8.88 -13.50 -2.75
C TYR A 39 9.46 -12.75 -1.55
N GLY A 40 8.63 -12.30 -0.60
CA GLY A 40 9.08 -11.62 0.61
C GLY A 40 9.48 -10.16 0.40
N VAL A 41 8.79 -9.43 -0.49
CA VAL A 41 8.95 -7.99 -0.60
C VAL A 41 8.61 -7.29 0.73
N ASP A 42 9.31 -6.22 1.03
CA ASP A 42 9.01 -5.35 2.17
C ASP A 42 7.70 -4.58 1.91
N VAL A 43 6.60 -5.11 2.44
CA VAL A 43 5.26 -4.52 2.36
C VAL A 43 5.13 -3.21 3.15
N LYS A 44 6.02 -2.96 4.11
CA LYS A 44 6.07 -1.74 4.93
C LYS A 44 6.97 -0.67 4.32
N ALA A 45 7.59 -0.95 3.18
CA ALA A 45 8.38 0.04 2.47
C ALA A 45 7.53 1.30 2.21
N VAL A 46 8.17 2.45 2.42
CA VAL A 46 7.57 3.76 2.17
C VAL A 46 8.30 4.45 1.02
N GLU A 47 7.54 5.14 0.17
CA GLU A 47 8.08 6.04 -0.84
C GLU A 47 8.42 7.42 -0.25
N CYS A 48 8.92 8.34 -1.08
CA CYS A 48 9.46 9.64 -0.64
C CYS A 48 8.51 10.52 0.20
N ASN A 49 7.19 10.39 0.01
CA ASN A 49 6.19 11.10 0.80
C ASN A 49 5.71 10.31 2.03
N GLY A 50 6.36 9.19 2.36
CA GLY A 50 5.98 8.35 3.50
C GLY A 50 4.81 7.41 3.21
N ARG A 51 4.38 7.27 1.94
CA ARG A 51 3.27 6.40 1.57
C ARG A 51 3.74 4.97 1.37
N THR A 52 2.93 4.04 1.85
CA THR A 52 3.05 2.59 1.57
C THR A 52 2.27 2.19 0.33
N ALA A 53 2.42 0.95 -0.12
CA ALA A 53 1.55 0.37 -1.16
C ALA A 53 0.04 0.50 -0.83
N VAL A 54 -0.34 0.38 0.45
CA VAL A 54 -1.73 0.52 0.92
C VAL A 54 -2.27 1.93 0.69
N HIS A 55 -1.45 2.98 0.84
CA HIS A 55 -1.88 4.34 0.51
C HIS A 55 -2.19 4.51 -0.98
N LEU A 56 -1.39 3.87 -1.85
CA LEU A 56 -1.55 3.95 -3.29
C LEU A 56 -2.81 3.21 -3.75
N ALA A 57 -3.05 2.01 -3.21
CA ALA A 57 -4.29 1.25 -3.44
C ALA A 57 -5.54 1.97 -2.91
N ALA A 58 -5.45 2.58 -1.73
CA ALA A 58 -6.54 3.38 -1.19
C ALA A 58 -6.82 4.62 -2.04
N ARG A 59 -5.78 5.29 -2.54
CA ARG A 59 -5.92 6.44 -3.45
C ARG A 59 -6.53 6.07 -4.81
N SER A 60 -6.28 4.86 -5.31
CA SER A 60 -6.93 4.38 -6.54
C SER A 60 -8.37 3.93 -6.29
N GLY A 61 -8.77 3.67 -5.04
CA GLY A 61 -10.08 3.10 -4.71
C GLY A 61 -10.16 1.61 -5.04
N ASP A 62 -9.01 0.95 -5.24
CA ASP A 62 -8.95 -0.46 -5.63
C ASP A 62 -9.10 -1.36 -4.40
N ARG A 63 -10.36 -1.71 -4.11
CA ARG A 63 -10.71 -2.61 -3.01
C ARG A 63 -10.02 -3.97 -3.12
N ALA A 64 -9.93 -4.55 -4.32
CA ALA A 64 -9.37 -5.89 -4.50
C ALA A 64 -7.84 -5.89 -4.25
N MET A 65 -7.16 -4.82 -4.65
CA MET A 65 -5.75 -4.61 -4.27
C MET A 65 -5.59 -4.43 -2.76
N LEU A 66 -6.47 -3.68 -2.10
CA LEU A 66 -6.45 -3.53 -0.63
C LEU A 66 -6.69 -4.87 0.08
N GLU A 67 -7.63 -5.68 -0.40
CA GLU A 67 -7.85 -7.05 0.09
C GLU A 67 -6.55 -7.85 -0.01
N THR A 68 -5.94 -7.89 -1.19
CA THR A 68 -4.68 -8.62 -1.44
C THR A 68 -3.56 -8.15 -0.50
N LEU A 69 -3.32 -6.83 -0.41
CA LEU A 69 -2.26 -6.27 0.42
C LEU A 69 -2.48 -6.48 1.92
N LEU A 70 -3.73 -6.54 2.39
CA LEU A 70 -4.06 -6.67 3.81
C LEU A 70 -4.25 -8.14 4.24
N GLU A 71 -4.67 -9.02 3.34
CA GLU A 71 -4.86 -10.45 3.62
C GLU A 71 -3.55 -11.24 3.57
N LEU A 72 -2.61 -10.86 2.71
CA LEU A 72 -1.32 -11.55 2.56
C LEU A 72 -0.26 -11.09 3.56
N VAL A 73 -0.57 -10.10 4.41
CA VAL A 73 0.31 -9.65 5.49
C VAL A 73 -0.15 -10.18 6.84
N GLU A 74 0.80 -10.30 7.76
CA GLU A 74 0.52 -10.74 9.11
C GLU A 74 -0.50 -9.82 9.80
N PRO A 75 -1.45 -10.36 10.60
CA PRO A 75 -2.52 -9.56 11.22
C PRO A 75 -2.00 -8.39 12.07
N ALA A 76 -0.84 -8.54 12.70
CA ALA A 76 -0.20 -7.48 13.48
C ALA A 76 0.25 -6.29 12.62
N GLU A 77 0.67 -6.56 11.37
CA GLU A 77 1.15 -5.54 10.44
C GLU A 77 0.00 -4.86 9.70
N ARG A 78 -1.09 -5.59 9.45
CA ARG A 78 -2.29 -5.07 8.81
C ARG A 78 -2.79 -3.78 9.47
N THR A 79 -2.96 -3.80 10.79
CA THR A 79 -3.49 -2.64 11.53
C THR A 79 -2.52 -1.46 11.55
N GLU A 80 -1.22 -1.72 11.50
CA GLU A 80 -0.20 -0.67 11.38
C GLU A 80 -0.27 -0.03 9.99
N LEU A 81 -0.21 -0.85 8.93
CA LEU A 81 -0.22 -0.39 7.54
C LEU A 81 -1.47 0.40 7.16
N ILE A 82 -2.65 -0.02 7.64
CA ILE A 82 -3.93 0.62 7.32
C ILE A 82 -4.10 1.98 7.99
N ASN A 83 -3.36 2.22 9.09
CA ASN A 83 -3.44 3.44 9.91
C ASN A 83 -2.20 4.31 9.82
N GLN A 84 -1.13 3.84 9.17
CA GLN A 84 0.13 4.57 9.04
C GLN A 84 -0.12 5.88 8.29
N PRO A 85 0.16 7.06 8.88
CA PRO A 85 0.09 8.31 8.16
C PRO A 85 1.30 8.49 7.24
N ASP A 86 1.11 9.17 6.12
CA ASP A 86 2.18 9.67 5.28
C ASP A 86 2.88 10.89 5.93
N ASN A 87 3.89 11.46 5.28
CA ASN A 87 4.66 12.60 5.78
C ASN A 87 3.81 13.88 5.95
N TYR A 88 2.58 13.90 5.43
CA TYR A 88 1.62 14.99 5.57
C TYR A 88 0.53 14.70 6.63
N GLY A 89 0.64 13.58 7.35
CA GLY A 89 -0.37 13.16 8.33
C GLY A 89 -1.61 12.50 7.69
N VAL A 90 -1.56 12.22 6.38
CA VAL A 90 -2.70 11.64 5.65
C VAL A 90 -2.64 10.13 5.75
N THR A 91 -3.73 9.51 6.21
CA THR A 91 -3.85 8.05 6.29
C THR A 91 -4.38 7.45 4.98
N PRO A 92 -4.15 6.14 4.71
CA PRO A 92 -4.72 5.47 3.55
C PRO A 92 -6.24 5.61 3.49
N LEU A 93 -6.91 5.44 4.64
CA LEU A 93 -8.36 5.57 4.77
C LEU A 93 -8.87 6.96 4.33
N PHE A 94 -8.13 8.03 4.64
CA PHE A 94 -8.48 9.38 4.19
C PHE A 94 -8.40 9.51 2.66
N LEU A 95 -7.45 8.84 2.01
CA LEU A 95 -7.31 8.84 0.55
C LEU A 95 -8.46 8.09 -0.14
N ALA A 96 -8.92 6.98 0.43
CA ALA A 96 -10.07 6.23 -0.08
C ALA A 96 -11.36 7.07 -0.07
N ARG A 97 -11.55 7.90 0.97
CA ARG A 97 -12.75 8.76 1.13
C ARG A 97 -12.93 9.81 0.03
N GLN A 98 -11.84 10.25 -0.61
CA GLN A 98 -11.89 11.33 -1.59
C GLN A 98 -12.27 10.87 -3.00
N LYS A 99 -12.48 9.56 -3.20
CA LYS A 99 -12.82 8.97 -4.50
C LYS A 99 -14.33 8.78 -4.67
N ASP A 100 -14.74 8.60 -5.93
CA ASP A 100 -16.11 8.35 -6.36
C ASP A 100 -16.64 7.01 -5.78
N LYS A 101 -17.74 6.47 -6.33
CA LYS A 101 -18.41 5.25 -5.80
C LYS A 101 -17.47 4.07 -5.49
N GLU A 102 -16.40 3.88 -6.26
CA GLU A 102 -15.40 2.81 -6.04
C GLU A 102 -14.56 3.04 -4.76
N GLY A 103 -14.30 4.31 -4.43
CA GLY A 103 -13.62 4.68 -3.19
C GLY A 103 -14.44 4.37 -1.95
N GLN A 104 -15.78 4.33 -2.06
CA GLN A 104 -16.68 4.00 -0.96
C GLN A 104 -16.49 2.55 -0.50
N ASP A 105 -16.41 1.59 -1.42
CA ASP A 105 -16.23 0.18 -1.09
C ASP A 105 -14.86 -0.07 -0.46
N ALA A 106 -13.81 0.56 -1.00
CA ALA A 106 -12.46 0.52 -0.42
C ALA A 106 -12.43 1.15 0.98
N PHE A 107 -13.12 2.28 1.16
CA PHE A 107 -13.22 2.97 2.45
C PHE A 107 -13.94 2.11 3.51
N GLU A 108 -15.08 1.51 3.16
CA GLU A 108 -15.83 0.61 4.05
C GLU A 108 -15.02 -0.64 4.39
N TYR A 109 -14.36 -1.25 3.42
CA TYR A 109 -13.47 -2.39 3.65
C TYR A 109 -12.36 -2.06 4.63
N MET A 110 -11.74 -0.88 4.50
CA MET A 110 -10.68 -0.45 5.41
C MET A 110 -11.19 -0.21 6.83
N LEU A 111 -12.38 0.37 7.01
CA LEU A 111 -13.00 0.52 8.33
C LEU A 111 -13.25 -0.83 9.01
N LEU A 112 -13.76 -1.82 8.25
CA LEU A 112 -13.99 -3.18 8.76
C LEU A 112 -12.70 -3.88 9.18
N ASN A 113 -11.56 -3.52 8.57
CA ASN A 113 -10.24 -4.07 8.87
C ASN A 113 -9.42 -3.24 9.88
N GLY A 114 -10.08 -2.35 10.63
CA GLY A 114 -9.43 -1.60 11.72
C GLY A 114 -8.80 -0.27 11.30
N GLY A 115 -9.14 0.24 10.10
CA GLY A 115 -8.85 1.61 9.68
C GLY A 115 -9.54 2.62 10.59
N ARG A 116 -8.80 3.63 11.04
CA ARG A 116 -9.28 4.70 11.93
C ARG A 116 -9.26 6.03 11.19
N MET A 117 -10.35 6.77 11.36
CA MET A 117 -10.43 8.15 10.89
C MET A 117 -9.50 9.00 11.76
N ASN A 118 -8.42 9.53 11.18
CA ASN A 118 -7.63 10.54 11.85
C ASN A 118 -8.37 11.89 11.75
N GLU A 119 -8.81 12.46 12.87
CA GLU A 119 -9.41 13.80 12.91
C GLU A 119 -8.36 14.94 12.74
N GLU A 120 -7.06 14.61 12.75
CA GLU A 120 -5.96 15.57 12.74
C GLU A 120 -5.11 15.56 11.46
N ALA A 121 -5.72 15.60 10.28
CA ALA A 121 -5.03 16.17 9.12
C ALA A 121 -4.93 17.70 9.35
N LYS A 122 -4.04 18.13 10.25
CA LYS A 122 -3.82 19.54 10.57
C LYS A 122 -3.45 20.25 9.28
N LYS A 123 -4.37 21.09 8.80
CA LYS A 123 -4.10 22.17 7.87
C LYS A 123 -2.88 22.93 8.40
N GLN A 124 -1.76 22.86 7.67
CA GLN A 124 -0.71 23.88 7.79
C GLN A 124 -1.25 25.21 7.25
#